data_AF-A0A2E9TNV3-F1
#
_entry.id   AF-A0A2E9TNV3-F1
#
_cell.length_a   1.000
_cell.length_b   1.000
_cell.length_c   1.000
_cell.angle_alpha   90.00
_cell.angle_beta   90.00
_cell.angle_gamma   90.00
#
_symmetry.space_group_name_H-M   'P 1'
#
loop_
_entity.id
_entity.type
_entity.pdbx_description
1 polymer ?
#
loop_
_entity_poly.entity_id
_entity_poly.type
_entity_poly.pdbx_seq_one_letter_code
_entity_poly.pdbx_strand_id
1 'polypeptide(L)'
;MRFLGIFFLVMGLWATSVTAEEAPAAAAQKQQKSPEQQAMDQLAEAGLRQALKAIQRSGGLYPFGMIQSGDTVRAVGYSGDKEDAPSAEEWAQGLFMQLRKIGKEQPDIELMALFRLHEITAENGDKVTGVWAQVDHRDVRPWVIFLPLLKNEAGKHELGDMVYYATEQPLFEKGGE
;
A
#
# COMPACT_ATOMS: atom_id res chain seq x y z
N MET A 1 35.19 -54.00 -55.85
CA MET A 1 34.84 -55.28 -55.20
C MET A 1 34.40 -54.99 -53.77
N ARG A 2 33.29 -55.62 -53.36
CA ARG A 2 32.96 -56.17 -52.02
C ARG A 2 32.79 -55.24 -50.81
N PHE A 3 31.52 -55.22 -50.38
CA PHE A 3 30.92 -55.02 -49.06
C PHE A 3 31.68 -55.59 -47.84
N LEU A 4 31.52 -54.88 -46.71
CA LEU A 4 31.22 -55.30 -45.30
C LEU A 4 31.85 -54.21 -44.39
N GLY A 5 31.20 -53.54 -43.44
CA GLY A 5 30.08 -53.90 -42.57
C GLY A 5 30.60 -54.15 -41.14
N ILE A 6 29.91 -53.54 -40.15
CA ILE A 6 29.86 -53.94 -38.70
C ILE A 6 30.97 -53.34 -37.80
N PHE A 7 30.77 -52.82 -36.58
CA PHE A 7 29.65 -52.36 -35.72
C PHE A 7 30.34 -51.75 -34.45
N PHE A 8 29.65 -50.81 -33.78
CA PHE A 8 29.65 -50.54 -32.32
C PHE A 8 30.97 -50.10 -31.66
N LEU A 9 31.01 -49.04 -30.85
CA LEU A 9 30.35 -48.98 -29.55
C LEU A 9 30.21 -47.50 -29.11
N VAL A 10 29.00 -46.96 -29.14
CA VAL A 10 28.68 -45.69 -28.45
C VAL A 10 28.26 -46.08 -27.04
N MET A 11 29.17 -45.95 -26.07
CA MET A 11 28.82 -46.05 -24.65
C MET A 11 28.12 -44.76 -24.23
N GLY A 12 26.81 -44.87 -24.02
CA GLY A 12 26.01 -43.87 -23.34
C GLY A 12 26.38 -43.82 -21.86
N LEU A 13 26.96 -42.70 -21.43
CA LEU A 13 26.94 -42.29 -20.03
C LEU A 13 25.68 -41.45 -19.82
N TRP A 14 24.66 -42.10 -19.26
CA TRP A 14 23.49 -41.45 -18.69
C TRP A 14 23.94 -40.82 -17.38
N ALA A 15 24.39 -39.56 -17.43
CA ALA A 15 24.44 -38.72 -16.25
C ALA A 15 23.02 -38.22 -15.99
N THR A 16 22.34 -38.87 -15.05
CA THR A 16 21.06 -38.42 -14.52
C THR A 16 21.27 -37.03 -13.90
N SER A 17 20.77 -36.01 -14.59
CA SER A 17 20.59 -34.70 -13.99
C SER A 17 19.57 -34.87 -12.86
N VAL A 18 20.06 -34.97 -11.63
CA VAL A 18 19.27 -34.65 -10.45
C VAL A 18 18.92 -33.18 -10.62
N THR A 19 17.74 -32.91 -11.18
CA THR A 19 17.08 -31.63 -11.00
C THR A 19 16.76 -31.56 -9.51
N ALA A 20 17.67 -30.94 -8.75
CA ALA A 20 17.27 -30.29 -7.54
C ALA A 20 16.10 -29.39 -7.94
N GLU A 21 14.94 -29.67 -7.36
CA GLU A 21 13.78 -28.80 -7.40
C GLU A 21 14.23 -27.49 -6.73
N GLU A 22 14.86 -26.61 -7.53
CA GLU A 22 14.72 -25.18 -7.34
C GLU A 22 13.21 -24.97 -7.31
N ALA A 23 12.68 -24.87 -6.09
CA ALA A 23 11.43 -24.19 -5.84
C ALA A 23 11.43 -23.00 -6.79
N PRO A 24 10.44 -22.85 -7.69
CA PRO A 24 10.43 -21.71 -8.57
C PRO A 24 10.50 -20.52 -7.63
N ALA A 25 11.65 -19.83 -7.63
CA ALA A 25 11.72 -18.47 -7.17
C ALA A 25 10.56 -17.84 -7.90
N ALA A 26 9.52 -17.49 -7.14
CA ALA A 26 8.39 -16.77 -7.66
C ALA A 26 8.99 -15.48 -8.18
N ALA A 27 9.43 -15.50 -9.44
CA ALA A 27 9.51 -14.35 -10.28
C ALA A 27 8.09 -13.82 -10.18
N ALA A 28 7.91 -12.83 -9.30
CA ALA A 28 6.76 -11.98 -9.28
C ALA A 28 6.66 -11.50 -10.73
N GLN A 29 5.83 -12.19 -11.51
CA GLN A 29 5.30 -11.63 -12.73
C GLN A 29 4.76 -10.29 -12.25
N LYS A 30 5.38 -9.20 -12.69
CA LYS A 30 4.89 -7.85 -12.44
C LYS A 30 3.54 -7.78 -13.15
N GLN A 31 2.52 -8.31 -12.50
CA GLN A 31 1.16 -8.32 -12.95
C GLN A 31 0.80 -6.84 -13.04
N GLN A 32 0.55 -6.40 -14.27
CA GLN A 32 0.31 -4.99 -14.54
C GLN A 32 -0.88 -4.55 -13.69
N LYS A 33 -0.68 -3.56 -12.81
CA LYS A 33 -1.74 -3.05 -11.94
C LYS A 33 -2.94 -2.62 -12.79
N SER A 34 -4.14 -2.96 -12.35
CA SER A 34 -5.37 -2.52 -13.01
C SER A 34 -5.50 -0.98 -12.97
N PRO A 35 -6.31 -0.36 -13.84
CA PRO A 35 -6.56 1.08 -13.79
C PRO A 35 -7.00 1.57 -12.40
N GLU A 36 -7.82 0.80 -11.71
CA GLU A 36 -8.33 1.10 -10.37
C GLU A 36 -7.20 1.08 -9.33
N GLN A 37 -6.31 0.08 -9.42
CA GLN A 37 -5.12 -0.02 -8.57
C GLN A 37 -4.14 1.13 -8.84
N GLN A 38 -4.00 1.57 -10.09
CA GLN A 38 -3.19 2.75 -10.44
C GLN A 38 -3.81 4.04 -9.89
N ALA A 39 -5.14 4.18 -9.94
CA ALA A 39 -5.84 5.32 -9.33
C ALA A 39 -5.64 5.36 -7.81
N MET A 40 -5.68 4.20 -7.14
CA MET A 40 -5.38 4.10 -5.71
C MET A 40 -3.94 4.55 -5.40
N ASP A 41 -2.95 4.15 -6.20
CA ASP A 41 -1.56 4.61 -6.04
C ASP A 41 -1.46 6.13 -6.20
N GLN A 42 -2.11 6.70 -7.22
CA GLN A 42 -2.09 8.14 -7.48
C GLN A 42 -2.69 8.95 -6.33
N LEU A 43 -3.83 8.49 -5.80
CA LEU A 43 -4.47 9.13 -4.64
C LEU A 43 -3.59 9.00 -3.38
N ALA A 44 -2.99 7.83 -3.17
CA ALA A 44 -2.05 7.61 -2.07
C ALA A 44 -0.86 8.56 -2.15
N GLU A 45 -0.21 8.67 -3.31
CA GLU A 45 0.93 9.56 -3.52
C GLU A 45 0.56 11.03 -3.29
N ALA A 46 -0.62 11.47 -3.76
CA ALA A 46 -1.10 12.83 -3.54
C ALA A 46 -1.25 13.13 -2.04
N GLY A 47 -1.87 12.22 -1.29
CA GLY A 47 -2.04 12.39 0.15
C GLY A 47 -0.73 12.24 0.93
N LEU A 48 0.16 11.33 0.55
CA LEU A 48 1.49 11.20 1.15
C LEU A 48 2.30 12.49 0.97
N ARG A 49 2.29 13.09 -0.23
CA ARG A 49 2.95 14.40 -0.47
C ARG A 49 2.39 15.49 0.46
N GLN A 50 1.07 15.53 0.64
CA GLN A 50 0.43 16.47 1.55
C GLN A 50 0.80 16.21 3.03
N ALA A 51 0.82 14.94 3.44
CA ALA A 51 1.18 14.52 4.78
C ALA A 51 2.63 14.91 5.12
N LEU A 52 3.57 14.60 4.23
CA LEU A 52 4.98 14.95 4.41
C LEU A 52 5.19 16.47 4.49
N LYS A 53 4.48 17.25 3.66
CA LYS A 53 4.53 18.71 3.71
C LYS A 53 3.98 19.25 5.03
N ALA A 54 2.95 18.63 5.61
CA ALA A 54 2.44 19.00 6.92
C ALA A 54 3.49 18.71 8.01
N ILE A 55 4.04 17.49 8.03
CA ILE A 55 5.06 17.06 9.00
C ILE A 55 6.28 17.99 8.98
N GLN A 56 6.78 18.35 7.79
CA GLN A 56 7.91 19.26 7.63
C GLN A 56 7.62 20.68 8.17
N ARG A 57 6.36 21.12 8.14
CA ARG A 57 5.96 22.48 8.55
C ARG A 57 5.58 22.59 10.01
N SER A 58 4.86 21.60 10.55
CA SER A 58 4.27 21.65 11.89
C SER A 58 4.89 20.64 12.87
N GLY A 59 5.79 19.77 12.40
CA GLY A 59 6.39 18.71 13.22
C GLY A 59 5.46 17.52 13.46
N GLY A 60 4.30 17.47 12.82
CA GLY A 60 3.34 16.38 12.97
C GLY A 60 2.28 16.37 11.88
N LEU A 61 1.38 15.39 11.97
CA LEU A 61 0.26 15.25 11.05
C LEU A 61 -1.02 15.01 11.84
N TYR A 62 -1.99 15.88 11.62
CA TYR A 62 -3.36 15.63 12.07
C TYR A 62 -4.13 14.86 10.99
N PRO A 63 -4.92 13.83 11.34
CA PRO A 63 -5.53 12.95 10.34
C PRO A 63 -6.44 13.69 9.36
N PHE A 64 -6.39 13.26 8.11
CA PHE A 64 -7.24 13.79 7.05
C PHE A 64 -7.56 12.69 6.03
N GLY A 65 -8.64 12.87 5.29
CA GLY A 65 -9.06 11.99 4.23
C GLY A 65 -9.00 12.70 2.88
N MET A 66 -8.98 11.91 1.82
CA MET A 66 -9.17 12.38 0.46
C MET A 66 -10.26 11.57 -0.21
N ILE A 67 -11.08 12.24 -1.01
CA ILE A 67 -12.22 11.66 -1.69
C ILE A 67 -12.12 12.05 -3.14
N GLN A 68 -12.25 11.08 -4.04
CA GLN A 68 -12.28 11.31 -5.47
C GLN A 68 -13.66 10.98 -6.04
N SER A 69 -14.18 11.92 -6.82
CA SER A 69 -15.38 11.75 -7.65
C SER A 69 -15.06 12.22 -9.06
N GLY A 70 -15.03 11.26 -10.00
CA GLY A 70 -14.49 11.49 -11.35
C GLY A 70 -13.07 12.08 -11.28
N ASP A 71 -12.89 13.25 -11.92
CA ASP A 71 -11.60 13.95 -11.96
C ASP A 71 -11.35 14.87 -10.75
N THR A 72 -12.31 14.99 -9.82
CA THR A 72 -12.20 15.92 -8.70
C THR A 72 -11.75 15.21 -7.43
N VAL A 73 -10.66 15.68 -6.86
CA VAL A 73 -10.16 15.22 -5.55
C VAL A 73 -10.39 16.31 -4.50
N ARG A 74 -11.05 15.94 -3.39
CA ARG A 74 -11.31 16.84 -2.24
C ARG A 74 -10.72 16.27 -0.96
N ALA A 75 -10.10 17.14 -0.15
CA ALA A 75 -9.63 16.78 1.18
C ALA A 75 -10.76 16.93 2.21
N VAL A 76 -10.82 16.02 3.17
CA VAL A 76 -11.69 16.07 4.35
C VAL A 76 -10.81 16.09 5.58
N GLY A 77 -10.89 17.14 6.37
CA GLY A 77 -10.09 17.28 7.59
C GLY A 77 -10.90 17.97 8.67
N TYR A 78 -10.32 18.08 9.85
CA TYR A 78 -10.93 18.84 10.93
C TYR A 78 -10.91 20.33 10.60
N SER A 79 -12.04 21.00 10.83
CA SER A 79 -12.25 22.41 10.50
C SER A 79 -12.61 23.27 11.71
N GLY A 80 -12.61 22.70 12.92
CA GLY A 80 -12.85 23.44 14.16
C GLY A 80 -11.59 24.13 14.68
N ASP A 81 -11.73 24.77 15.84
CA ASP A 81 -10.62 25.43 16.52
C ASP A 81 -9.59 24.40 17.02
N LYS A 82 -8.32 24.74 16.91
CA LYS A 82 -7.22 23.79 17.19
C LYS A 82 -7.22 23.35 18.66
N GLU A 83 -7.63 24.24 19.55
CA GLU A 83 -7.70 24.07 20.99
C GLU A 83 -8.79 23.06 21.40
N ASP A 84 -9.83 22.95 20.59
CA ASP A 84 -10.96 22.02 20.78
C ASP A 84 -10.81 20.75 19.92
N ALA A 85 -9.69 20.61 19.21
CA ALA A 85 -9.43 19.45 18.38
C ALA A 85 -9.32 18.20 19.27
N PRO A 86 -10.06 17.11 18.97
CA PRO A 86 -9.87 15.84 19.66
C PRO A 86 -8.44 15.31 19.46
N SER A 87 -8.08 14.24 20.17
CA SER A 87 -6.80 13.60 19.89
C SER A 87 -6.76 13.10 18.43
N ALA A 88 -5.57 13.00 17.86
CA ALA A 88 -5.40 12.47 16.50
C ALA A 88 -5.98 11.06 16.35
N GLU A 89 -5.96 10.23 17.39
CA GLU A 89 -6.54 8.90 17.35
C GLU A 89 -8.07 8.94 17.31
N GLU A 90 -8.70 9.69 18.22
CA GLU A 90 -10.16 9.85 18.26
C GLU A 90 -10.68 10.47 16.97
N TRP A 91 -9.98 11.48 16.45
CA TRP A 91 -10.33 12.08 15.17
C TRP A 91 -10.20 11.10 14.01
N ALA A 92 -9.13 10.30 13.94
CA ALA A 92 -8.96 9.31 12.89
C ALA A 92 -10.09 8.28 12.88
N GLN A 93 -10.55 7.85 14.06
CA GLN A 93 -11.71 6.95 14.19
C GLN A 93 -13.00 7.62 13.71
N GLY A 94 -13.27 8.85 14.14
CA GLY A 94 -14.44 9.60 13.69
C GLY A 94 -14.44 9.86 12.18
N LEU A 95 -13.28 10.24 11.64
CA LEU A 95 -13.07 10.47 10.22
C LEU A 95 -13.25 9.18 9.40
N PHE A 96 -12.77 8.03 9.87
CA PHE A 96 -13.03 6.74 9.24
C PHE A 96 -14.53 6.47 9.10
N MET A 97 -15.30 6.67 10.18
CA MET A 97 -16.75 6.49 10.15
C MET A 97 -17.44 7.51 9.23
N GLN A 98 -16.96 8.75 9.20
CA GLN A 98 -17.48 9.78 8.30
C GLN A 98 -17.22 9.44 6.83
N LEU A 99 -16.02 8.97 6.48
CA LEU A 99 -15.69 8.53 5.12
C LEU A 99 -16.59 7.36 4.70
N ARG A 100 -16.81 6.37 5.58
CA ARG A 100 -17.76 5.27 5.32
C ARG A 100 -19.18 5.76 5.06
N LYS A 101 -19.66 6.68 5.90
CA LYS A 101 -20.97 7.31 5.71
C LYS A 101 -21.06 8.01 4.35
N ILE A 102 -20.03 8.78 3.98
CA ILE A 102 -19.96 9.46 2.69
C ILE A 102 -19.99 8.44 1.53
N GLY A 103 -19.16 7.41 1.57
CA GLY A 103 -19.12 6.37 0.52
C GLY A 103 -20.44 5.60 0.38
N LYS A 104 -21.24 5.52 1.45
CA LYS A 104 -22.59 4.95 1.42
C LYS A 104 -23.63 5.90 0.82
N GLU A 105 -23.56 7.17 1.16
CA GLU A 105 -24.55 8.19 0.75
C GLU A 105 -24.30 8.75 -0.66
N GLN A 106 -23.06 8.66 -1.16
CA GLN A 106 -22.60 9.23 -2.43
C GLN A 106 -22.03 8.12 -3.34
N PRO A 107 -22.87 7.48 -4.18
CA PRO A 107 -22.45 6.36 -5.03
C PRO A 107 -21.47 6.75 -6.14
N ASP A 108 -21.39 8.04 -6.46
CA ASP A 108 -20.49 8.67 -7.45
C ASP A 108 -19.04 8.84 -6.96
N ILE A 109 -18.77 8.59 -5.67
CA ILE A 109 -17.40 8.54 -5.15
C ILE A 109 -16.79 7.18 -5.48
N GLU A 110 -15.68 7.18 -6.20
CA GLU A 110 -15.02 5.94 -6.66
C GLU A 110 -13.85 5.55 -5.75
N LEU A 111 -13.12 6.55 -5.22
CA LEU A 111 -11.99 6.34 -4.33
C LEU A 111 -12.10 7.18 -3.05
N MET A 112 -11.63 6.58 -1.95
CA MET A 112 -11.41 7.28 -0.69
C MET A 112 -10.07 6.88 -0.08
N ALA A 113 -9.48 7.79 0.67
CA ALA A 113 -8.28 7.52 1.44
C ALA A 113 -8.33 8.19 2.81
N LEU A 114 -7.68 7.58 3.78
CA LEU A 114 -7.45 8.08 5.14
C LEU A 114 -5.95 8.10 5.43
N PHE A 115 -5.45 9.24 5.86
CA PHE A 115 -4.04 9.48 6.18
C PHE A 115 -3.89 9.84 7.66
N ARG A 116 -3.00 9.15 8.36
CA ARG A 116 -2.67 9.43 9.77
C ARG A 116 -1.23 9.05 10.08
N LEU A 117 -0.69 9.49 11.22
CA LEU A 117 0.49 8.85 11.78
C LEU A 117 0.09 7.52 12.41
N HIS A 118 0.96 6.54 12.25
CA HIS A 118 0.82 5.24 12.91
C HIS A 118 2.19 4.72 13.32
N GLU A 119 2.22 3.94 14.39
CA GLU A 119 3.42 3.27 14.87
C GLU A 119 3.29 1.77 14.59
N ILE A 120 4.30 1.20 13.95
CA ILE A 120 4.43 -0.25 13.78
C ILE A 120 5.64 -0.76 14.55
N THR A 121 5.61 -2.03 14.94
CA THR A 121 6.77 -2.72 15.48
C THR A 121 7.52 -3.38 14.33
N ALA A 122 8.78 -2.98 14.11
CA ALA A 122 9.67 -3.60 13.14
C ALA A 122 10.13 -4.99 13.62
N GLU A 123 10.72 -5.78 12.72
CA GLU A 123 11.16 -7.16 13.01
C GLU A 123 12.19 -7.24 14.15
N ASN A 124 13.00 -6.19 14.31
CA ASN A 124 13.98 -6.07 15.39
C ASN A 124 13.36 -5.65 16.74
N GLY A 125 12.05 -5.44 16.81
CA GLY A 125 11.31 -4.99 17.98
C GLY A 125 11.21 -3.47 18.14
N ASP A 126 11.85 -2.69 17.25
CA ASP A 126 11.80 -1.23 17.33
C ASP A 126 10.45 -0.68 16.90
N LYS A 127 10.04 0.41 17.55
CA LYS A 127 8.84 1.17 17.18
C LYS A 127 9.19 2.17 16.08
N VAL A 128 8.52 2.04 14.95
CA VAL A 128 8.71 2.91 13.78
C VAL A 128 7.43 3.70 13.54
N THR A 129 7.52 5.03 13.66
CA THR A 129 6.43 5.92 13.26
C THR A 129 6.49 6.15 11.75
N GLY A 130 5.33 6.12 11.10
CA GLY A 130 5.19 6.40 9.68
C GLY A 130 3.86 7.01 9.33
N VAL A 131 3.73 7.45 8.08
CA VAL A 131 2.43 7.85 7.52
C VAL A 131 1.70 6.59 7.06
N TRP A 132 0.51 6.38 7.62
CA TRP A 132 -0.42 5.32 7.25
C TRP A 132 -1.45 5.88 6.29
N ALA A 133 -1.41 5.41 5.04
CA ALA A 133 -2.34 5.77 3.97
C ALA A 133 -3.23 4.56 3.65
N GLN A 134 -4.43 4.54 4.22
CA GLN A 134 -5.44 3.55 3.89
C GLN A 134 -6.22 4.03 2.69
N VAL A 135 -6.20 3.27 1.60
CA VAL A 135 -6.82 3.65 0.33
C VAL A 135 -7.77 2.56 -0.10
N ASP A 136 -8.93 2.99 -0.57
CA ASP A 136 -10.02 2.11 -0.97
C ASP A 136 -10.63 2.58 -2.28
N HIS A 137 -11.00 1.63 -3.12
CA HIS A 137 -11.68 1.81 -4.39
C HIS A 137 -12.83 0.80 -4.44
N ARG A 138 -14.00 1.20 -4.93
CA ARG A 138 -15.21 0.34 -4.89
C ARG A 138 -15.00 -1.05 -5.49
N ASP A 139 -14.30 -1.12 -6.61
CA ASP A 139 -14.20 -2.34 -7.43
C ASP A 139 -12.97 -3.23 -7.15
N VAL A 140 -12.05 -2.81 -6.28
CA VAL A 140 -10.84 -3.59 -5.97
C VAL A 140 -10.59 -3.67 -4.46
N ARG A 141 -9.74 -4.60 -4.03
CA ARG A 141 -9.45 -4.79 -2.61
C ARG A 141 -8.75 -3.55 -2.04
N PRO A 142 -9.17 -3.01 -0.89
CA PRO A 142 -8.46 -1.93 -0.24
C PRO A 142 -7.07 -2.36 0.22
N TRP A 143 -6.19 -1.38 0.34
CA TRP A 143 -4.86 -1.59 0.91
C TRP A 143 -4.47 -0.44 1.82
N VAL A 144 -3.36 -0.66 2.50
CA VAL A 144 -2.66 0.36 3.26
C VAL A 144 -1.26 0.48 2.71
N ILE A 145 -0.82 1.72 2.53
CA ILE A 145 0.57 2.07 2.29
C ILE A 145 1.12 2.69 3.57
N PHE A 146 2.17 2.09 4.11
CA PHE A 146 2.91 2.65 5.22
C PHE A 146 4.23 3.23 4.72
N LEU A 147 4.45 4.51 5.01
CA LEU A 147 5.70 5.20 4.70
C LEU A 147 6.45 5.51 6.01
N PRO A 148 7.49 4.74 6.35
CA PRO A 148 8.28 4.98 7.55
C PRO A 148 8.95 6.36 7.55
N LEU A 149 8.91 7.04 8.70
CA LEU A 149 9.63 8.28 8.94
C LEU A 149 10.89 7.95 9.76
N LEU A 150 11.95 7.58 9.07
CA LEU A 150 13.22 7.20 9.69
C LEU A 150 13.97 8.46 10.11
N LYS A 151 14.77 8.37 11.17
CA LYS A 151 15.75 9.41 11.51
C LYS A 151 17.12 8.95 11.04
N ASN A 152 17.81 9.77 10.28
CA ASN A 152 19.21 9.51 9.95
C ASN A 152 20.14 9.86 11.12
N GLU A 153 21.42 9.50 11.00
CA GLU A 153 22.44 9.76 12.02
C GLU A 153 22.59 11.25 12.38
N ALA A 154 22.19 12.15 11.47
CA ALA A 154 22.18 13.59 11.67
C ALA A 154 20.86 14.12 12.30
N GLY A 155 19.95 13.24 12.70
CA GLY A 155 18.66 13.58 13.31
C GLY A 155 17.62 14.15 12.34
N LYS A 156 17.88 14.11 11.02
CA LYS A 156 16.92 14.52 9.98
C LYS A 156 16.01 13.36 9.63
N HIS A 157 14.77 13.69 9.25
CA HIS A 157 13.82 12.68 8.78
C HIS A 157 14.18 12.24 7.36
N GLU A 158 14.44 10.94 7.19
CA GLU A 158 14.55 10.25 5.91
C GLU A 158 13.32 9.35 5.72
N LEU A 159 12.94 9.14 4.47
CA LEU A 159 11.82 8.27 4.14
C LEU A 159 12.34 6.85 3.99
N GLY A 160 11.71 5.91 4.69
CA GLY A 160 11.94 4.48 4.45
C GLY A 160 11.25 3.99 3.18
N ASP A 161 11.43 2.70 2.88
CA ASP A 161 10.72 2.06 1.78
C ASP A 161 9.21 1.97 2.04
N MET A 162 8.41 2.20 1.01
CA MET A 162 6.95 2.07 1.09
C MET A 162 6.57 0.60 1.28
N VAL A 163 5.82 0.32 2.34
CA VAL A 163 5.32 -1.02 2.66
C VAL A 163 3.83 -1.09 2.37
N TYR A 164 3.41 -2.13 1.64
CA TYR A 164 2.01 -2.36 1.26
C TYR A 164 1.42 -3.48 2.11
N TYR A 165 0.28 -3.20 2.74
CA TYR A 165 -0.50 -4.18 3.49
C TYR A 165 -1.89 -4.32 2.87
N ALA A 166 -2.41 -5.54 2.80
CA ALA A 166 -3.84 -5.71 2.62
C ALA A 166 -4.57 -5.27 3.90
N THR A 167 -5.75 -4.64 3.76
CA THR A 167 -6.59 -4.31 4.90
C THR A 167 -7.95 -4.99 4.78
N GLU A 168 -8.47 -5.47 5.90
CA GLU A 168 -9.83 -6.02 6.03
C GLU A 168 -10.82 -4.97 6.54
N GLN A 169 -10.37 -3.72 6.71
CA GLN A 169 -11.20 -2.59 7.12
C GLN A 169 -11.42 -1.67 5.91
N PRO A 170 -12.41 -1.94 5.04
CA PRO A 170 -12.68 -1.05 3.92
C PRO A 170 -13.33 0.27 4.40
N LEU A 171 -13.07 1.34 3.65
CA LEU A 171 -13.77 2.61 3.71
C LEU A 171 -15.10 2.55 2.96
N PHE A 172 -15.23 1.70 1.94
CA PHE A 172 -16.52 1.39 1.34
C PHE A 172 -17.18 0.22 2.08
N GLU A 173 -18.40 0.41 2.57
CA GLU A 173 -19.16 -0.74 3.07
C GLU A 173 -19.50 -1.63 1.87
N LYS A 174 -19.06 -2.89 1.90
CA LYS A 174 -19.66 -3.89 1.02
C LYS A 174 -21.11 -4.01 1.47
N GLY A 175 -22.05 -3.70 0.57
CA GLY A 175 -23.47 -3.88 0.85
C GLY A 175 -23.67 -5.28 1.39
N GLY A 176 -24.24 -5.39 2.59
CA GLY A 176 -24.61 -6.69 3.13
C GLY A 176 -25.57 -7.35 2.15
N GLU A 177 -25.25 -8.57 1.72
CA GLU A 177 -26.26 -9.51 1.25
C GLU A 177 -27.30 -9.75 2.35
#